data_AF-A0A8T3RVT4-F1
#
_entry.id   AF-A0A8T3RVT4-F1
#
_cell.length_a   1.000
_cell.length_b   1.000
_cell.length_c   1.000
_cell.angle_alpha   90.00
_cell.angle_beta   90.00
_cell.angle_gamma   90.00
#
_symmetry.space_group_name_H-M   'P 1'
#
loop_
_entity.id
_entity.type
_entity.pdbx_description
1 polymer ?
#
loop_
_entity_poly.entity_id
_entity_poly.type
_entity_poly.pdbx_seq_one_letter_code
_entity_poly.pdbx_strand_id
1 'polypeptide(L)'
;MTIFSIAFCMLCLSACQDDGSDNPSTTPASTLPDQSRALAQTAMQAVYQNQRTPNNFYQETSPPAGVFITIQHVRMSDISSSTSTHRVCANDMPEAAIYANQAALTRNITAPVISAQEMPFYFEFLRAPNSSNWILQRVFKCGMYDESAGEYEQTPFDNAAYQQLIEYLWFFSPANNYGYAVIQTSNNSDAQFSTVSLLQVELQAAAGANGCDRIKITKRTYILNLATRQIGLEVTDVLSVDARFNGQSASLCNA
;
A
#
# COMPACT_ATOMS: atom_id res chain seq x y z
N MET A 1 33.76 1.71 40.86
CA MET A 1 32.98 0.46 40.79
C MET A 1 33.98 -0.66 40.58
N THR A 2 34.21 -1.45 41.62
CA THR A 2 35.35 -2.36 41.76
C THR A 2 34.91 -3.79 41.45
N ILE A 3 35.56 -4.38 40.44
CA ILE A 3 36.03 -5.78 40.28
C ILE A 3 35.13 -6.92 40.78
N PHE A 4 34.78 -7.89 39.91
CA PHE A 4 35.23 -9.29 40.05
C PHE A 4 34.91 -10.13 38.79
N SER A 5 35.97 -10.56 38.10
CA SER A 5 35.96 -11.65 37.12
C SER A 5 35.78 -12.99 37.81
N ILE A 6 34.96 -13.88 37.24
CA ILE A 6 34.99 -15.32 37.53
C ILE A 6 35.23 -16.05 36.21
N ALA A 7 36.37 -16.74 36.14
CA ALA A 7 36.71 -17.72 35.14
C ALA A 7 36.63 -19.11 35.78
N PHE A 8 35.94 -20.06 35.13
CA PHE A 8 36.05 -21.54 35.16
C PHE A 8 34.71 -22.09 34.61
N CYS A 9 34.59 -23.16 33.83
CA CYS A 9 35.43 -24.34 33.69
C CYS A 9 35.12 -25.02 32.33
N MET A 10 36.14 -25.55 31.67
CA MET A 10 36.00 -26.56 30.61
C MET A 10 35.42 -27.85 31.20
N LEU A 11 34.37 -28.38 30.59
CA LEU A 11 33.99 -29.78 30.70
C LEU A 11 34.02 -30.39 29.30
N CYS A 12 35.06 -31.19 29.05
CA CYS A 12 35.10 -32.15 27.97
C CYS A 12 34.23 -33.35 28.37
N LEU A 13 33.23 -33.69 27.54
CA LEU A 13 32.59 -35.01 27.57
C LEU A 13 32.51 -35.56 26.14
N SER A 14 33.29 -36.63 25.99
CA SER A 14 33.22 -37.78 25.08
C SER A 14 32.12 -37.87 24.03
N ALA A 15 32.56 -38.22 22.83
CA ALA A 15 31.80 -38.85 21.77
C ALA A 15 30.99 -40.07 22.24
N CYS A 16 29.71 -40.09 21.89
CA CYS A 16 28.98 -41.32 21.59
C CYS A 16 28.64 -41.27 20.11
N GLN A 17 29.27 -42.18 19.38
CA GLN A 17 28.93 -42.57 18.01
C GLN A 17 27.67 -43.44 18.10
N ASP A 18 26.60 -43.02 17.44
CA ASP A 18 25.39 -43.82 17.26
C ASP A 18 25.24 -44.11 15.77
N ASP A 19 25.61 -45.34 15.38
CA ASP A 19 25.31 -45.92 14.08
C ASP A 19 23.85 -46.41 14.13
N GLY A 20 22.92 -45.52 13.79
CA GLY A 20 21.49 -45.80 13.72
C GLY A 20 20.97 -45.51 12.31
N SER A 21 20.48 -46.53 11.63
CA SER A 21 19.89 -46.45 10.30
C SER A 21 18.71 -45.48 10.24
N ASP A 22 18.95 -44.26 9.76
CA ASP A 22 17.88 -43.34 9.41
C ASP A 22 17.26 -43.78 8.06
N ASN A 23 16.17 -44.53 8.18
CA ASN A 23 15.09 -44.47 7.22
C ASN A 23 14.82 -42.99 6.90
N PRO A 24 14.66 -42.58 5.64
CA PRO A 24 14.17 -41.24 5.37
C PRO A 24 12.76 -41.17 5.95
N SER A 25 12.65 -40.60 7.14
CA SER A 25 11.39 -40.18 7.73
C SER A 25 10.85 -39.13 6.77
N THR A 26 9.98 -39.57 5.85
CA THR A 26 9.16 -38.70 5.05
C THR A 26 8.25 -37.96 6.03
N THR A 27 8.74 -36.85 6.55
CA THR A 27 7.90 -35.83 7.17
C THR A 27 6.78 -35.59 6.16
N PRO A 28 5.49 -35.82 6.51
CA PRO A 28 4.43 -35.54 5.59
C PRO A 28 4.55 -34.06 5.21
N ALA A 29 4.61 -33.79 3.90
CA ALA A 29 4.55 -32.43 3.39
C ALA A 29 3.37 -31.75 4.09
N SER A 30 3.63 -30.68 4.82
CA SER A 30 2.60 -29.90 5.49
C SER A 30 1.72 -29.30 4.40
N THR A 31 0.68 -30.02 4.02
CA THR A 31 -0.24 -29.58 2.98
C THR A 31 -1.03 -28.40 3.53
N LEU A 32 -0.87 -27.21 2.93
CA LEU A 32 -1.71 -26.06 3.25
C LEU A 32 -3.20 -26.46 3.20
N PRO A 33 -4.02 -26.02 4.16
CA PRO A 33 -5.48 -26.15 4.08
C PRO A 33 -6.02 -25.60 2.77
N ASP A 34 -7.10 -26.18 2.24
CA ASP A 34 -7.64 -25.84 0.92
C ASP A 34 -7.96 -24.35 0.75
N GLN A 35 -8.52 -23.72 1.79
CA GLN A 35 -8.81 -22.27 1.78
C GLN A 35 -7.54 -21.44 1.66
N SER A 36 -6.49 -21.79 2.42
CA SER A 36 -5.19 -21.11 2.36
C SER A 36 -4.50 -21.36 1.02
N ARG A 37 -4.69 -22.53 0.41
CA ARG A 37 -4.17 -22.86 -0.93
C ARG A 37 -4.86 -22.02 -2.01
N ALA A 38 -6.18 -21.89 -1.97
CA ALA A 38 -6.93 -21.04 -2.89
C ALA A 38 -6.53 -19.56 -2.76
N LEU A 39 -6.41 -19.07 -1.52
CA LEU A 39 -5.95 -17.71 -1.25
C LEU A 39 -4.52 -17.47 -1.78
N ALA A 40 -3.61 -18.42 -1.56
CA ALA A 40 -2.25 -18.35 -2.09
C ALA A 40 -2.23 -18.32 -3.63
N GLN A 41 -3.09 -19.09 -4.30
CA GLN A 41 -3.22 -19.06 -5.76
C GLN A 41 -3.68 -17.69 -6.28
N THR A 42 -4.70 -17.10 -5.65
CA THR A 42 -5.15 -15.74 -5.99
C THR A 42 -4.03 -14.72 -5.78
N ALA A 43 -3.30 -14.81 -4.67
CA ALA A 43 -2.20 -13.90 -4.36
C ALA A 43 -1.05 -14.03 -5.37
N MET A 44 -0.66 -15.25 -5.74
CA MET A 44 0.34 -15.51 -6.79
C MET A 44 -0.06 -14.91 -8.13
N GLN A 45 -1.31 -15.12 -8.55
CA GLN A 45 -1.82 -14.54 -9.81
C GLN A 45 -1.76 -13.01 -9.78
N ALA A 46 -2.18 -12.41 -8.66
CA ALA A 46 -2.19 -10.95 -8.49
C ALA A 46 -0.80 -10.34 -8.69
N VAL A 47 0.24 -10.86 -8.02
CA VAL A 47 1.58 -10.25 -8.06
C VAL A 47 2.38 -10.63 -9.31
N TYR A 48 2.29 -11.87 -9.80
CA TYR A 48 3.06 -12.29 -10.98
C TYR A 48 2.43 -11.86 -12.31
N GLN A 49 1.10 -11.73 -12.38
CA GLN A 49 0.40 -11.27 -13.59
C GLN A 49 0.02 -9.78 -13.52
N ASN A 50 0.49 -9.07 -12.49
CA ASN A 50 0.24 -7.65 -12.31
C ASN A 50 -1.27 -7.29 -12.27
N GLN A 51 -2.09 -8.16 -11.68
CA GLN A 51 -3.52 -7.89 -11.40
C GLN A 51 -3.61 -7.25 -10.00
N ARG A 52 -3.42 -5.94 -9.94
CA ARG A 52 -3.03 -5.26 -8.70
C ARG A 52 -4.20 -4.87 -7.79
N THR A 53 -5.41 -4.79 -8.30
CA THR A 53 -6.59 -4.37 -7.55
C THR A 53 -7.82 -5.17 -7.99
N PRO A 54 -8.82 -5.36 -7.10
CA PRO A 54 -10.05 -6.04 -7.48
C PRO A 54 -10.90 -5.17 -8.42
N ASN A 55 -11.89 -5.79 -9.05
CA ASN A 55 -12.92 -5.06 -9.80
C ASN A 55 -13.61 -4.02 -8.89
N ASN A 56 -13.92 -2.85 -9.45
CA ASN A 56 -14.54 -1.71 -8.75
C ASN A 56 -13.68 -1.05 -7.65
N PHE A 57 -12.40 -1.42 -7.52
CA PHE A 57 -11.46 -0.62 -6.73
C PHE A 57 -11.25 0.75 -7.37
N TYR A 58 -10.87 1.76 -6.58
CA TYR A 58 -10.50 3.08 -7.10
C TYR A 58 -9.51 2.98 -8.27
N GLN A 59 -9.84 3.65 -9.38
CA GLN A 59 -8.97 3.74 -10.55
C GLN A 59 -8.87 5.17 -11.06
N GLU A 60 -7.69 5.50 -11.56
CA GLU A 60 -7.46 6.74 -12.30
C GLU A 60 -8.00 6.63 -13.72
N THR A 61 -8.42 7.76 -14.26
CA THR A 61 -8.75 7.84 -15.68
C THR A 61 -7.49 7.61 -16.49
N SER A 62 -7.54 6.68 -17.44
CA SER A 62 -6.39 6.41 -18.31
C SER A 62 -6.08 7.65 -19.17
N PRO A 63 -4.80 8.04 -19.29
CA PRO A 63 -4.42 9.14 -20.17
C PRO A 63 -4.77 8.82 -21.63
N PRO A 64 -4.87 9.85 -22.50
CA PRO A 64 -4.88 9.64 -23.94
C PRO A 64 -3.69 8.79 -24.40
N ALA A 65 -3.88 8.02 -25.49
CA ALA A 65 -2.81 7.20 -26.04
C ALA A 65 -1.58 8.05 -26.41
N GLY A 66 -0.38 7.60 -26.00
CA GLY A 66 0.88 8.30 -26.24
C GLY A 66 1.16 9.48 -25.28
N VAL A 67 0.33 9.66 -24.25
CA VAL A 67 0.54 10.64 -23.19
C VAL A 67 0.93 9.94 -21.88
N PHE A 68 2.01 10.43 -21.28
CA PHE A 68 2.43 10.05 -19.93
C PHE A 68 1.97 11.12 -18.95
N ILE A 69 1.26 10.70 -17.90
CA ILE A 69 0.82 11.57 -16.82
C ILE A 69 1.65 11.30 -15.57
N THR A 70 2.26 12.34 -15.02
CA THR A 70 2.78 12.35 -13.65
C THR A 70 1.76 12.99 -12.73
N ILE A 71 1.23 12.24 -11.76
CA ILE A 71 0.34 12.78 -10.73
C ILE A 71 1.16 13.21 -9.52
N GLN A 72 0.92 14.42 -9.01
CA GLN A 72 1.61 14.98 -7.86
C GLN A 72 0.62 15.59 -6.87
N HIS A 73 0.55 15.06 -5.65
CA HIS A 73 -0.14 15.74 -4.56
C HIS A 73 0.69 16.92 -4.07
N VAL A 74 0.02 18.04 -3.83
CA VAL A 74 0.61 19.19 -3.17
C VAL A 74 0.76 18.87 -1.68
N ARG A 75 1.95 19.07 -1.14
CA ARG A 75 2.31 18.82 0.26
C ARG A 75 2.71 20.13 0.92
N MET A 76 2.69 20.15 2.25
CA MET A 76 2.98 21.34 3.04
C MET A 76 4.40 21.88 2.76
N SER A 77 5.35 20.98 2.54
CA SER A 77 6.72 21.29 2.12
C SER A 77 6.83 21.95 0.74
N ASP A 78 5.82 21.87 -0.11
CA ASP A 78 5.83 22.50 -1.44
C ASP A 78 5.38 23.97 -1.41
N ILE A 79 4.65 24.38 -0.38
CA ILE A 79 4.01 25.71 -0.29
C ILE A 79 4.53 26.55 0.88
N SER A 80 5.32 25.94 1.76
CA SER A 80 5.91 26.57 2.94
C SER A 80 7.29 26.00 3.21
N SER A 81 8.08 26.66 4.06
CA SER A 81 9.36 26.12 4.56
C SER A 81 9.19 25.01 5.61
N SER A 82 7.98 24.43 5.73
CA SER A 82 7.70 23.34 6.65
C SER A 82 8.42 22.06 6.21
N THR A 83 8.86 21.27 7.18
CA THR A 83 9.37 19.90 6.95
C THR A 83 8.24 18.87 6.86
N SER A 84 6.99 19.27 7.09
CA SER A 84 5.84 18.37 6.99
C SER A 84 5.61 17.91 5.56
N THR A 85 5.46 16.60 5.39
CA THR A 85 5.14 15.96 4.12
C THR A 85 3.65 15.70 3.94
N HIS A 86 2.81 16.14 4.87
CA HIS A 86 1.36 15.99 4.78
C HIS A 86 0.83 16.72 3.55
N ARG A 87 -0.20 16.14 2.93
CA ARG A 87 -0.89 16.75 1.80
C ARG A 87 -1.63 17.99 2.27
N VAL A 88 -1.59 19.02 1.43
CA VAL A 88 -2.31 20.26 1.68
C VAL A 88 -3.76 20.06 1.28
N CYS A 89 -4.67 20.58 2.10
CA CYS A 89 -6.07 20.68 1.77
C CYS A 89 -6.46 22.14 1.46
N ALA A 90 -7.47 22.33 0.62
CA ALA A 90 -8.12 23.61 0.34
C ALA A 90 -9.63 23.47 0.45
N ASN A 91 -10.32 24.57 0.74
CA ASN A 91 -11.79 24.61 0.83
C ASN A 91 -12.45 24.89 -0.52
N ASP A 92 -11.75 25.57 -1.42
CA ASP A 92 -12.28 25.96 -2.73
C ASP A 92 -11.20 25.94 -3.83
N MET A 93 -11.66 26.06 -5.08
CA MET A 93 -10.80 26.06 -6.27
C MET A 93 -9.81 27.24 -6.29
N PRO A 94 -10.18 28.49 -5.96
CA PRO A 94 -9.22 29.59 -5.87
C PRO A 94 -8.05 29.32 -4.91
N GLU A 95 -8.33 28.86 -3.68
CA GLU A 95 -7.29 28.51 -2.70
C GLU A 95 -6.43 27.36 -3.19
N ALA A 96 -7.04 26.31 -3.74
CA ALA A 96 -6.33 25.18 -4.32
C ALA A 96 -5.41 25.61 -5.48
N ALA A 97 -5.83 26.55 -6.31
CA ALA A 97 -5.03 27.06 -7.42
C ALA A 97 -3.79 27.81 -6.93
N ILE A 98 -3.89 28.56 -5.82
CA ILE A 98 -2.75 29.22 -5.18
C ILE A 98 -1.72 28.17 -4.74
N TYR A 99 -2.17 27.14 -4.02
CA TYR A 99 -1.28 26.07 -3.55
C TYR A 99 -0.64 25.28 -4.70
N ALA A 100 -1.39 24.97 -5.75
CA ALA A 100 -0.86 24.29 -6.92
C ALA A 100 0.21 25.13 -7.65
N ASN A 101 0.00 26.45 -7.76
CA ASN A 101 0.99 27.36 -8.35
C ASN A 101 2.24 27.51 -7.48
N GLN A 102 2.10 27.64 -6.17
CA GLN A 102 3.24 27.68 -5.24
C GLN A 102 4.06 26.39 -5.34
N ALA A 103 3.40 25.23 -5.31
CA ALA A 103 4.06 23.94 -5.46
C ALA A 103 4.75 23.79 -6.82
N ALA A 104 4.16 24.31 -7.90
CA ALA A 104 4.78 24.31 -9.22
C ALA A 104 6.08 25.12 -9.23
N LEU A 105 6.10 26.30 -8.61
CA LEU A 105 7.29 27.14 -8.47
C LEU A 105 8.39 26.43 -7.67
N THR A 106 8.05 25.86 -6.52
CA THR A 106 9.00 25.10 -5.67
C THR A 106 9.63 23.92 -6.42
N ARG A 107 8.87 23.29 -7.32
CA ARG A 107 9.32 22.15 -8.14
C ARG A 107 9.88 22.55 -9.52
N ASN A 108 10.06 23.85 -9.78
CA ASN A 108 10.55 24.38 -11.07
C ASN A 108 9.71 23.97 -12.29
N ILE A 109 8.39 23.82 -12.13
CA ILE A 109 7.47 23.51 -13.23
C ILE A 109 7.02 24.84 -13.86
N THR A 110 7.50 25.11 -15.07
CA THR A 110 7.24 26.38 -15.78
C THR A 110 6.02 26.35 -16.69
N ALA A 111 5.49 25.16 -17.00
CA ALA A 111 4.31 25.02 -17.86
C ALA A 111 3.06 25.62 -17.19
N PRO A 112 2.23 26.39 -17.92
CA PRO A 112 1.01 26.97 -17.36
C PRO A 112 -0.05 25.88 -17.09
N VAL A 113 -1.00 26.20 -16.22
CA VAL A 113 -2.22 25.39 -16.06
C VAL A 113 -3.07 25.53 -17.32
N ILE A 114 -3.42 24.40 -17.94
CA ILE A 114 -4.25 24.33 -19.15
C ILE A 114 -5.66 23.82 -18.87
N SER A 115 -5.87 23.17 -17.72
CA SER A 115 -7.18 22.74 -17.25
C SER A 115 -7.19 22.70 -15.72
N ALA A 116 -8.34 23.03 -15.14
CA ALA A 116 -8.61 22.89 -13.72
C ALA A 116 -9.97 22.21 -13.55
N GLN A 117 -10.04 21.19 -12.70
CA GLN A 117 -11.25 20.41 -12.48
C GLN A 117 -11.42 20.11 -10.99
N GLU A 118 -12.67 20.16 -10.54
CA GLU A 118 -13.05 19.71 -9.22
C GLU A 118 -13.45 18.24 -9.27
N MET A 119 -12.81 17.44 -8.43
CA MET A 119 -13.09 16.01 -8.25
C MET A 119 -13.69 15.79 -6.86
N PRO A 120 -14.27 14.61 -6.54
CA PRO A 120 -14.86 14.37 -5.23
C PRO A 120 -13.89 14.62 -4.06
N PHE A 121 -12.63 14.19 -4.19
CA PHE A 121 -11.64 14.24 -3.09
C PHE A 121 -10.60 15.36 -3.19
N TYR A 122 -10.46 15.98 -4.36
CA TYR A 122 -9.39 16.91 -4.65
C TYR A 122 -9.79 17.91 -5.74
N PHE A 123 -9.03 18.99 -5.81
CA PHE A 123 -8.96 19.86 -6.97
C PHE A 123 -7.76 19.43 -7.81
N GLU A 124 -7.92 19.37 -9.12
CA GLU A 124 -6.92 18.92 -10.07
C GLU A 124 -6.54 20.04 -11.03
N PHE A 125 -5.23 20.21 -11.25
CA PHE A 125 -4.66 21.21 -12.15
C PHE A 125 -3.73 20.51 -13.14
N LEU A 126 -4.10 20.52 -14.42
CA LEU A 126 -3.32 19.93 -15.50
C LEU A 126 -2.36 20.95 -16.08
N ARG A 127 -1.09 20.55 -16.22
CA ARG A 127 -0.06 21.26 -16.97
C ARG A 127 0.52 20.33 -18.03
N ALA A 128 0.75 20.83 -19.24
CA ALA A 128 1.37 20.07 -20.31
C ALA A 128 2.67 20.75 -20.76
N PRO A 129 3.82 20.43 -20.14
CA PRO A 129 5.13 20.90 -20.61
C PRO A 129 5.41 20.58 -22.09
N ASN A 130 4.86 19.47 -22.59
CA ASN A 130 4.87 19.11 -24.01
C ASN A 130 3.68 18.20 -24.35
N SER A 131 3.57 17.80 -25.62
CA SER A 131 2.43 17.00 -26.13
C SER A 131 2.31 15.59 -25.52
N SER A 132 3.41 15.04 -25.00
CA SER A 132 3.47 13.66 -24.50
C SER A 132 3.66 13.54 -23.00
N ASN A 133 3.95 14.63 -22.29
CA ASN A 133 4.21 14.62 -20.85
C ASN A 133 3.31 15.64 -20.17
N TRP A 134 2.42 15.13 -19.35
CA TRP A 134 1.43 15.90 -18.61
C TRP A 134 1.71 15.75 -17.11
N ILE A 135 1.41 16.82 -16.36
CA ILE A 135 1.53 16.85 -14.91
C ILE A 135 0.16 17.20 -14.35
N LEU A 136 -0.39 16.32 -13.52
CA LEU A 136 -1.60 16.57 -12.74
C LEU A 136 -1.20 16.93 -11.32
N GLN A 137 -1.36 18.19 -10.93
CA GLN A 137 -1.20 18.62 -9.55
C GLN A 137 -2.53 18.50 -8.82
N ARG A 138 -2.55 17.87 -7.66
CA ARG A 138 -3.76 17.66 -6.86
C ARG A 138 -3.65 18.27 -5.48
N VAL A 139 -4.67 19.02 -5.10
CA VAL A 139 -4.85 19.59 -3.76
C VAL A 139 -6.06 18.93 -3.14
N PHE A 140 -5.93 18.37 -1.94
CA PHE A 140 -7.05 17.69 -1.28
C PHE A 140 -8.15 18.68 -0.90
N LYS A 141 -9.38 18.21 -0.78
CA LYS A 141 -10.46 19.01 -0.17
C LYS A 141 -10.40 18.89 1.35
N CYS A 142 -10.42 20.01 2.06
CA CYS A 142 -10.40 19.98 3.54
C CYS A 142 -11.64 19.26 4.10
N GLY A 143 -12.80 19.40 3.46
CA GLY A 143 -14.02 18.70 3.85
C GLY A 143 -14.03 17.18 3.62
N MET A 144 -12.90 16.56 3.28
CA MET A 144 -12.81 15.13 3.02
C MET A 144 -11.90 14.40 4.01
N TYR A 145 -10.64 14.82 4.13
CA TYR A 145 -9.65 14.17 4.97
C TYR A 145 -8.58 15.16 5.40
N ASP A 146 -8.36 15.28 6.71
CA ASP A 146 -7.20 15.96 7.29
C ASP A 146 -6.13 14.92 7.62
N GLU A 147 -5.10 14.83 6.78
CA GLU A 147 -3.97 13.93 7.00
C GLU A 147 -3.14 14.31 8.23
N SER A 148 -3.14 15.59 8.63
CA SER A 148 -2.38 16.05 9.78
C SER A 148 -3.00 15.66 11.11
N ALA A 149 -4.35 15.64 11.16
CA ALA A 149 -5.10 15.17 12.32
C ALA A 149 -5.42 13.66 12.25
N GLY A 150 -5.37 13.06 11.05
CA GLY A 150 -5.85 11.70 10.82
C GLY A 150 -7.38 11.59 10.86
N GLU A 151 -8.08 12.65 10.44
CA GLU A 151 -9.52 12.83 10.64
C GLU A 151 -10.30 12.84 9.31
N TYR A 152 -11.48 12.21 9.33
CA TYR A 152 -12.41 12.15 8.20
C TYR A 152 -13.48 13.25 8.31
N GLU A 153 -13.47 14.19 7.37
CA GLU A 153 -14.23 15.44 7.50
C GLU A 153 -15.59 15.43 6.78
N GLN A 154 -15.84 14.46 5.88
CA GLN A 154 -17.04 14.51 5.03
C GLN A 154 -18.33 14.37 5.85
N THR A 155 -19.18 15.41 5.79
CA THR A 155 -20.51 15.46 6.40
C THR A 155 -21.61 15.63 5.32
N PRO A 156 -22.73 14.88 5.38
CA PRO A 156 -22.97 13.72 6.26
C PRO A 156 -22.01 12.56 5.96
N PHE A 157 -21.86 11.64 6.91
CA PHE A 157 -21.05 10.43 6.71
C PHE A 157 -21.61 9.59 5.54
N ASP A 158 -20.70 9.17 4.67
CA ASP A 158 -20.97 8.26 3.56
C ASP A 158 -19.94 7.13 3.56
N ASN A 159 -20.42 5.90 3.79
CA ASN A 159 -19.57 4.72 3.88
C ASN A 159 -18.91 4.36 2.53
N ALA A 160 -19.57 4.66 1.41
CA ALA A 160 -19.01 4.42 0.08
C ALA A 160 -17.89 5.42 -0.22
N ALA A 161 -18.08 6.69 0.13
CA ALA A 161 -17.05 7.71 0.00
C ALA A 161 -15.84 7.43 0.92
N TYR A 162 -16.08 6.92 2.14
CA TYR A 162 -14.99 6.50 3.02
C TYR A 162 -14.19 5.32 2.43
N GLN A 163 -14.85 4.29 1.89
CA GLN A 163 -14.15 3.22 1.17
C GLN A 163 -13.32 3.77 0.00
N GLN A 164 -13.90 4.61 -0.84
CA GLN A 164 -13.18 5.21 -1.98
C GLN A 164 -11.99 6.05 -1.53
N LEU A 165 -12.08 6.78 -0.42
CA LEU A 165 -10.95 7.50 0.16
C LEU A 165 -9.83 6.53 0.55
N ILE A 166 -10.12 5.43 1.25
CA ILE A 166 -9.11 4.45 1.64
C ILE A 166 -8.42 3.81 0.42
N GLU A 167 -9.21 3.46 -0.60
CA GLU A 167 -8.70 2.92 -1.87
C GLU A 167 -7.83 3.95 -2.62
N TYR A 168 -8.25 5.22 -2.66
CA TYR A 168 -7.47 6.33 -3.20
C TYR A 168 -6.13 6.49 -2.47
N LEU A 169 -6.14 6.49 -1.14
CA LEU A 169 -4.93 6.61 -0.34
C LEU A 169 -3.96 5.45 -0.61
N TRP A 170 -4.48 4.23 -0.80
CA TRP A 170 -3.67 3.09 -1.20
C TRP A 170 -3.06 3.27 -2.60
N PHE A 171 -3.86 3.71 -3.58
CA PHE A 171 -3.40 3.95 -4.95
C PHE A 171 -2.24 4.96 -5.01
N PHE A 172 -2.15 5.87 -4.05
CA PHE A 172 -1.03 6.82 -3.96
C PHE A 172 0.00 6.51 -2.88
N SER A 173 -0.03 5.28 -2.36
CA SER A 173 0.97 4.78 -1.42
C SER A 173 2.15 4.12 -2.17
N PRO A 174 3.29 3.88 -1.48
CA PRO A 174 4.37 3.06 -2.05
C PRO A 174 3.94 1.63 -2.42
N ALA A 175 2.84 1.13 -1.84
CA ALA A 175 2.26 -0.15 -2.21
C ALA A 175 1.53 -0.11 -3.57
N ASN A 176 1.45 1.05 -4.24
CA ASN A 176 1.00 1.11 -5.62
C ASN A 176 2.12 0.82 -6.65
N ASN A 177 3.02 -0.13 -6.39
CA ASN A 177 4.09 -0.55 -7.29
C ASN A 177 4.02 -2.05 -7.63
N TYR A 178 4.85 -2.47 -8.59
CA TYR A 178 5.05 -3.90 -8.90
C TYR A 178 5.39 -4.69 -7.64
N GLY A 179 4.87 -5.91 -7.55
CA GLY A 179 5.01 -6.77 -6.36
C GLY A 179 4.00 -6.50 -5.26
N TYR A 180 3.16 -5.46 -5.37
CA TYR A 180 2.07 -5.20 -4.44
C TYR A 180 0.71 -5.24 -5.12
N ALA A 181 -0.26 -5.85 -4.43
CA ALA A 181 -1.65 -5.92 -4.87
C ALA A 181 -2.62 -5.82 -3.69
N VAL A 182 -3.84 -5.36 -3.97
CA VAL A 182 -5.03 -5.63 -3.15
C VAL A 182 -5.83 -6.70 -3.89
N ILE A 183 -6.17 -7.80 -3.22
CA ILE A 183 -6.95 -8.89 -3.83
C ILE A 183 -8.40 -8.91 -3.35
N GLN A 184 -8.70 -8.20 -2.26
CA GLN A 184 -10.05 -8.07 -1.72
C GLN A 184 -10.19 -6.76 -0.96
N THR A 185 -11.32 -6.09 -1.14
CA THR A 185 -11.79 -5.00 -0.30
C THR A 185 -13.11 -5.41 0.36
N SER A 186 -13.30 -5.07 1.62
CA SER A 186 -14.59 -5.20 2.30
C SER A 186 -14.84 -3.98 3.16
N ASN A 187 -16.08 -3.54 3.24
CA ASN A 187 -16.51 -2.49 4.15
C ASN A 187 -17.60 -3.02 5.09
N ASN A 188 -17.63 -2.48 6.31
CA ASN A 188 -18.69 -2.73 7.28
C ASN A 188 -18.90 -1.47 8.12
N SER A 189 -20.14 -1.15 8.46
CA SER A 189 -20.45 0.03 9.27
C SER A 189 -21.56 -0.29 10.26
N ASP A 190 -21.42 0.24 11.47
CA ASP A 190 -22.45 0.26 12.50
C ASP A 190 -22.68 1.69 13.02
N ALA A 191 -23.35 1.83 14.16
CA ALA A 191 -23.69 3.13 14.74
C ALA A 191 -22.48 3.90 15.31
N GLN A 192 -21.38 3.23 15.64
CA GLN A 192 -20.19 3.80 16.27
C GLN A 192 -19.00 3.84 15.31
N PHE A 193 -18.86 2.84 14.46
CA PHE A 193 -17.68 2.66 13.61
C PHE A 193 -18.04 2.37 12.16
N SER A 194 -17.17 2.84 11.27
CA SER A 194 -17.08 2.34 9.89
C SER A 194 -15.71 1.73 9.69
N THR A 195 -15.66 0.59 9.01
CA THR A 195 -14.43 -0.16 8.76
C THR A 195 -14.28 -0.45 7.28
N VAL A 196 -13.06 -0.30 6.78
CA VAL A 196 -12.66 -0.71 5.42
C VAL A 196 -11.44 -1.60 5.56
N SER A 197 -11.55 -2.84 5.12
CA SER A 197 -10.44 -3.79 5.12
C SER A 197 -9.91 -4.01 3.70
N LEU A 198 -8.59 -3.89 3.54
CA LEU A 198 -7.87 -4.26 2.33
C LEU A 198 -7.06 -5.54 2.61
N LEU A 199 -7.30 -6.59 1.84
CA LEU A 199 -6.44 -7.78 1.83
C LEU A 199 -5.32 -7.54 0.82
N GLN A 200 -4.14 -7.23 1.34
CA GLN A 200 -2.96 -6.85 0.59
C GLN A 200 -2.00 -8.02 0.42
N VAL A 201 -1.33 -8.03 -0.73
CA VAL A 201 -0.29 -8.98 -1.09
C VAL A 201 0.99 -8.22 -1.36
N GLU A 202 2.09 -8.73 -0.84
CA GLU A 202 3.45 -8.25 -1.07
C GLU A 202 4.33 -9.41 -1.57
N LEU A 203 5.04 -9.16 -2.67
CA LEU A 203 6.04 -10.04 -3.25
C LEU A 203 7.43 -9.60 -2.77
N GLN A 204 8.09 -10.48 -2.05
CA GLN A 204 9.47 -10.33 -1.61
C GLN A 204 10.33 -11.25 -2.46
N ALA A 205 10.99 -10.68 -3.46
CA ALA A 205 11.78 -11.44 -4.42
C ALA A 205 12.95 -12.17 -3.73
N ALA A 206 13.17 -13.42 -4.12
CA ALA A 206 14.31 -14.19 -3.64
C ALA A 206 15.63 -13.70 -4.26
N ALA A 207 16.73 -13.92 -3.53
CA ALA A 207 18.06 -13.72 -4.09
C ALA A 207 18.40 -14.87 -5.05
N GLY A 208 18.36 -14.62 -6.36
CA GLY A 208 18.87 -15.53 -7.41
C GLY A 208 17.82 -16.20 -8.28
N ALA A 209 18.24 -16.69 -9.45
CA ALA A 209 17.35 -17.15 -10.53
C ALA A 209 16.50 -18.40 -10.23
N ASN A 210 16.85 -19.17 -9.19
CA ASN A 210 16.14 -20.38 -8.77
C ASN A 210 15.52 -20.24 -7.36
N GLY A 211 15.53 -19.02 -6.81
CA GLY A 211 14.98 -18.74 -5.49
C GLY A 211 13.45 -18.79 -5.50
N CYS A 212 12.88 -19.05 -4.33
CA CYS A 212 11.44 -18.96 -4.10
C CYS A 212 11.11 -17.61 -3.51
N ASP A 213 10.36 -16.81 -4.24
CA ASP A 213 9.85 -15.53 -3.76
C ASP A 213 8.89 -15.79 -2.60
N ARG A 214 8.88 -14.86 -1.63
CA ARG A 214 7.93 -14.90 -0.54
C ARG A 214 6.74 -14.01 -0.84
N ILE A 215 5.56 -14.58 -0.77
CA ILE A 215 4.29 -13.86 -0.92
C ILE A 215 3.68 -13.71 0.46
N LYS A 216 3.65 -12.48 0.95
CA LYS A 216 3.04 -12.11 2.23
C LYS A 216 1.64 -11.55 1.99
N ILE A 217 0.65 -12.09 2.68
CA ILE A 217 -0.73 -11.62 2.66
C ILE A 217 -1.05 -10.98 4.01
N THR A 218 -1.44 -9.71 4.00
CA THR A 218 -1.82 -8.94 5.18
C THR A 218 -3.21 -8.37 5.04
N LYS A 219 -3.96 -8.31 6.13
CA LYS A 219 -5.23 -7.60 6.20
C LYS A 219 -4.97 -6.26 6.89
N ARG A 220 -5.29 -5.17 6.20
CA ARG A 220 -5.23 -3.80 6.75
C ARG A 220 -6.64 -3.29 6.95
N THR A 221 -7.04 -3.07 8.19
CA THR A 221 -8.38 -2.60 8.55
C THR A 221 -8.29 -1.16 9.01
N TYR A 222 -8.87 -0.26 8.24
CA TYR A 222 -9.04 1.14 8.59
C TYR A 222 -10.35 1.27 9.38
N ILE A 223 -10.28 1.90 10.54
CA ILE A 223 -11.40 1.99 11.49
C ILE A 223 -11.69 3.47 11.73
N LEU A 224 -12.80 3.96 11.20
CA LEU A 224 -13.31 5.30 11.45
C LEU A 224 -14.23 5.27 12.68
N ASN A 225 -13.89 6.03 13.71
CA ASN A 225 -14.82 6.35 14.78
C ASN A 225 -15.77 7.46 14.31
N LEU A 226 -17.08 7.18 14.24
CA LEU A 226 -18.06 8.11 13.70
C LEU A 226 -18.32 9.33 14.60
N ALA A 227 -18.01 9.23 15.90
CA ALA A 227 -18.15 10.33 16.85
C ALA A 227 -16.93 11.26 16.85
N THR A 228 -15.71 10.70 16.84
CA THR A 228 -14.47 11.50 16.88
C THR A 228 -13.88 11.79 15.51
N ARG A 229 -14.36 11.14 14.45
CA ARG A 229 -13.86 11.22 13.08
C ARG A 229 -12.43 10.71 12.85
N GLN A 230 -11.80 10.18 13.88
CA GLN A 230 -10.45 9.65 13.79
C GLN A 230 -10.41 8.31 13.05
N ILE A 231 -9.41 8.16 12.19
CA ILE A 231 -9.12 6.92 11.46
C ILE A 231 -7.98 6.18 12.16
N GLY A 232 -8.28 5.01 12.73
CA GLY A 232 -7.30 4.03 13.17
C GLY A 232 -6.91 3.05 12.05
N LEU A 233 -5.76 2.38 12.21
CA LEU A 233 -5.31 1.32 11.32
C LEU A 233 -4.86 0.11 12.13
N GLU A 234 -5.45 -1.04 11.82
CA GLU A 234 -5.01 -2.35 12.29
C GLU A 234 -4.39 -3.15 11.14
N VAL A 235 -3.28 -3.83 11.40
CA VAL A 235 -2.60 -4.69 10.42
C VAL A 235 -2.45 -6.09 10.99
N THR A 236 -2.92 -7.09 10.25
CA THR A 236 -2.86 -8.50 10.66
C THR A 236 -2.22 -9.33 9.56
N ASP A 237 -1.23 -10.15 9.92
CA ASP A 237 -0.66 -11.14 8.99
C ASP A 237 -1.66 -12.29 8.81
N VAL A 238 -2.00 -12.60 7.55
CA VAL A 238 -3.00 -13.61 7.21
C VAL A 238 -2.34 -14.91 6.77
N LEU A 239 -1.39 -14.81 5.84
CA LEU A 239 -0.71 -15.95 5.26
C LEU A 239 0.65 -15.51 4.72
N SER A 240 1.62 -16.41 4.76
CA SER A 240 2.91 -16.25 4.08
C SER A 240 3.24 -17.56 3.39
N VAL A 241 3.57 -17.50 2.10
CA VAL A 241 3.91 -18.68 1.29
C VAL A 241 5.12 -18.42 0.42
N ASP A 242 5.84 -19.49 0.11
CA ASP A 242 6.93 -19.47 -0.86
C ASP A 242 6.43 -19.95 -2.21
N ALA A 243 6.68 -19.15 -3.24
CA ALA A 243 6.22 -19.39 -4.59
C ALA A 243 7.31 -19.04 -5.60
N ARG A 244 7.14 -19.51 -6.83
CA ARG A 244 7.99 -19.16 -7.97
C ARG A 244 7.15 -19.00 -9.22
N PHE A 245 7.63 -18.17 -10.15
CA PHE A 245 7.06 -18.01 -11.48
C PHE A 245 8.10 -18.38 -12.54
N ASN A 246 7.75 -19.29 -13.44
CA ASN A 246 8.66 -19.79 -14.49
C ASN A 246 8.44 -19.11 -15.86
N GLY A 247 7.74 -17.97 -15.90
CA GLY A 247 7.36 -17.28 -17.13
C GLY A 247 6.02 -17.72 -17.73
N GLN A 248 5.49 -18.88 -17.32
CA GLN A 248 4.20 -19.40 -17.82
C GLN A 248 3.19 -19.65 -16.70
N SER A 249 3.66 -20.13 -15.55
CA SER A 249 2.83 -20.55 -14.43
C SER A 249 3.48 -20.21 -13.09
N ALA A 250 2.65 -19.88 -12.11
CA ALA A 250 3.07 -19.74 -10.72
C ALA A 250 2.85 -21.07 -9.99
N SER A 251 3.80 -21.46 -9.14
CA SER A 251 3.71 -22.67 -8.32
C SER A 251 4.25 -22.39 -6.92
N LEU A 252 3.65 -23.02 -5.91
CA LEU A 252 4.21 -23.03 -4.56
C LEU A 252 5.49 -23.86 -4.51
N CYS A 253 6.47 -23.42 -3.72
CA CYS A 253 7.76 -24.08 -3.63
C CYS A 253 7.81 -25.30 -2.69
N ASN A 254 7.00 -25.28 -1.62
CA ASN A 254 6.96 -26.32 -0.59
C ASN A 254 5.56 -26.95 -0.47
N ALA A 255 4.80 -27.06 -1.57
CA ALA A 255 3.44 -27.58 -1.57
C ALA A 255 3.34 -29.09 -1.78
#